data_AF-A0A841LYI2-F1
#
_entry.id   AF-A0A841LYI2-F1
#
_cell.length_a   1.000
_cell.length_b   1.000
_cell.length_c   1.000
_cell.angle_alpha   90.00
_cell.angle_beta   90.00
_cell.angle_gamma   90.00
#
_symmetry.space_group_name_H-M   'P 1'
#
loop_
_entity.id
_entity.type
_entity.pdbx_description
1 polymer ?
#
loop_
_entity_poly.entity_id
_entity_poly.type
_entity_poly.pdbx_seq_one_letter_code
_entity_poly.pdbx_strand_id
1 'polypeptide(L)'
;MFGLFNKKYHNPELLKMIAETQDRWFVFLDKLEIRMYEMCTAAMPELREVFEQDTDPYKRAHGRMLMGLRGQVNQMRKKADQAKEENIFCFIDQATSQLPGFTSSAGREYHEKLITFRMDCINRYDAFEEKMTYYTSMLDNVAGEQDLEAFYQAQLTVFESIQNTFVCKQCGGNITIARIFFIATYVTCPFCQTQNTFIPSTGAQMVLHRARSLAEQRTAHLLKNYEESKPKSHHLYQQYLRCMFDEWNKIVPDMTAENEKFYLRLLQDHAHSINHY
;
A
#
# COMPACT_ATOMS: atom_id res chain seq x y z
N MET A 1 28.81 -38.13 52.34
CA MET A 1 27.39 -38.42 52.06
C MET A 1 26.91 -37.47 50.94
N PHE A 2 27.36 -37.70 49.70
CA PHE A 2 26.96 -36.90 48.53
C PHE A 2 25.97 -37.72 47.70
N GLY A 3 24.70 -37.62 48.07
CA GLY A 3 23.58 -38.29 47.41
C GLY A 3 22.45 -37.31 47.12
N LEU A 4 22.74 -36.22 46.41
CA LEU A 4 21.75 -35.30 45.86
C LEU A 4 21.79 -35.37 44.34
N PHE A 5 21.50 -36.56 43.81
CA PHE A 5 21.38 -36.78 42.37
C PHE A 5 20.09 -36.13 41.85
N ASN A 6 20.28 -35.11 41.00
CA ASN A 6 19.51 -34.79 39.80
C ASN A 6 18.17 -35.51 39.67
N LYS A 7 17.10 -34.99 40.29
CA LYS A 7 15.76 -35.23 39.73
C LYS A 7 15.71 -34.52 38.38
N LYS A 8 15.84 -35.27 37.29
CA LYS A 8 15.58 -34.76 35.94
C LYS A 8 14.17 -34.18 35.94
N TYR A 9 14.05 -32.88 35.71
CA TYR A 9 12.75 -32.26 35.47
C TYR A 9 12.15 -32.96 34.24
N HIS A 10 10.96 -33.54 34.41
CA HIS A 10 10.25 -34.29 33.39
C HIS A 10 8.80 -33.84 33.38
N ASN A 11 8.39 -33.20 32.29
CA ASN A 11 7.07 -32.62 32.10
C ASN A 11 6.54 -33.02 30.70
N PRO A 12 6.10 -34.28 30.52
CA PRO A 12 5.57 -34.76 29.25
C PRO A 12 4.26 -34.06 28.86
N GLU A 13 3.49 -33.57 29.84
CA GLU A 13 2.27 -32.80 29.60
C GLU A 13 2.57 -31.50 28.86
N LEU A 14 3.63 -30.78 29.23
CA LEU A 14 4.04 -29.58 28.49
C LEU A 14 4.39 -29.88 27.03
N LEU A 15 5.06 -31.00 26.75
CA LEU A 15 5.39 -31.40 25.37
C LEU A 15 4.14 -31.69 24.54
N LYS A 16 3.13 -32.32 25.16
CA LYS A 16 1.84 -32.55 24.54
C LYS A 16 1.10 -31.23 24.28
N MET A 17 1.10 -30.32 25.25
CA MET A 17 0.49 -28.99 25.10
C MET A 17 1.15 -28.16 23.99
N ILE A 18 2.48 -28.24 23.85
CA ILE A 18 3.24 -27.61 22.76
C ILE A 18 2.73 -28.13 21.41
N ALA A 19 2.68 -29.47 21.24
CA ALA A 19 2.24 -30.09 19.99
C ALA A 19 0.77 -29.72 19.65
N GLU A 20 -0.13 -29.83 20.63
CA GLU A 20 -1.55 -29.49 20.42
C GLU A 20 -1.76 -28.02 20.09
N THR A 21 -1.02 -27.11 20.74
CA THR A 21 -1.10 -25.67 20.45
C THR A 21 -0.57 -25.37 19.06
N GLN A 22 0.53 -26.01 18.66
CA GLN A 22 1.10 -25.87 17.32
C GLN A 22 0.13 -26.33 16.23
N ASP A 23 -0.44 -27.53 16.38
CA ASP A 23 -1.38 -28.08 15.41
C ASP A 23 -2.62 -27.20 15.27
N ARG A 24 -3.18 -26.72 16.38
CA ARG A 24 -4.32 -25.80 16.37
C ARG A 24 -3.99 -24.48 15.68
N TRP A 25 -2.79 -23.94 15.90
CA TRP A 25 -2.32 -22.73 15.24
C TRP A 25 -2.21 -22.90 13.73
N PHE A 26 -1.62 -24.01 13.29
CA PHE A 26 -1.39 -24.27 11.87
C PHE A 26 -2.72 -24.47 11.14
N VAL A 27 -3.62 -25.29 11.70
CA VAL A 27 -4.97 -25.50 11.16
C VAL A 27 -5.79 -24.21 11.14
N PHE A 28 -5.62 -23.35 12.14
CA PHE A 28 -6.28 -22.05 12.17
C PHE A 28 -5.82 -21.15 11.01
N LEU A 29 -4.51 -21.05 10.78
CA LEU A 29 -3.97 -20.28 9.67
C LEU A 29 -4.36 -20.87 8.31
N ASP A 30 -4.33 -22.20 8.15
CA ASP A 30 -4.77 -22.86 6.91
C ASP A 30 -6.22 -22.50 6.56
N LYS A 31 -7.12 -22.46 7.55
CA LYS A 31 -8.51 -22.04 7.34
C LYS A 31 -8.64 -20.59 6.90
N LEU A 32 -7.82 -19.69 7.43
CA LEU A 32 -7.79 -18.30 7.00
C LEU A 32 -7.26 -18.18 5.56
N GLU A 33 -6.23 -18.95 5.20
CA GLU A 33 -5.68 -18.97 3.85
C GLU A 33 -6.66 -19.49 2.81
N ILE A 34 -7.35 -20.60 3.11
CA ILE A 34 -8.38 -21.16 2.23
C ILE A 34 -9.47 -20.13 1.98
N ARG A 35 -9.98 -19.51 3.06
CA ARG A 35 -11.01 -18.48 2.95
C ARG A 35 -10.54 -17.26 2.16
N MET A 36 -9.30 -16.81 2.39
CA MET A 36 -8.72 -15.71 1.63
C MET A 36 -8.62 -16.05 0.15
N TYR A 37 -8.10 -17.23 -0.19
CA TYR A 37 -7.99 -17.71 -1.56
C TYR A 37 -9.35 -17.77 -2.25
N GLU A 38 -10.33 -18.44 -1.65
CA GLU A 38 -11.69 -18.57 -2.21
C GLU A 38 -12.33 -17.19 -2.45
N MET A 39 -12.25 -16.30 -1.45
CA MET A 39 -12.80 -14.96 -1.57
C MET A 39 -12.12 -14.15 -2.67
N CYS A 40 -10.79 -14.10 -2.69
CA CYS A 40 -10.06 -13.29 -3.66
C CYS A 40 -10.22 -13.83 -5.08
N THR A 41 -10.16 -15.15 -5.26
CA THR A 41 -10.34 -15.77 -6.59
C THR A 41 -11.73 -15.60 -7.15
N ALA A 42 -12.77 -15.70 -6.32
CA ALA A 42 -14.14 -15.42 -6.73
C ALA A 42 -14.37 -13.94 -7.05
N ALA A 43 -13.78 -13.02 -6.27
CA ALA A 43 -14.00 -11.59 -6.42
C ALA A 43 -13.23 -10.96 -7.59
N MET A 44 -12.10 -11.53 -8.01
CA MET A 44 -11.27 -11.00 -9.11
C MET A 44 -12.03 -10.77 -10.43
N PRO A 45 -12.78 -11.73 -11.00
CA PRO A 45 -13.52 -11.51 -12.25
C PRO A 45 -14.59 -10.43 -12.10
N GLU A 46 -15.33 -10.42 -11.00
CA GLU A 46 -16.35 -9.41 -10.73
C GLU A 46 -15.73 -8.01 -10.59
N LEU A 47 -14.60 -7.90 -9.90
CA LEU A 47 -13.90 -6.64 -9.74
C LEU A 47 -13.42 -6.07 -11.09
N ARG A 48 -12.94 -6.94 -11.99
CA ARG A 48 -12.58 -6.55 -13.36
C ARG A 48 -13.80 -6.07 -14.15
N GLU A 49 -14.89 -6.81 -14.10
CA GLU A 49 -16.13 -6.45 -14.80
C GLU A 49 -16.65 -5.09 -14.31
N VAL A 50 -16.70 -4.87 -13.00
CA VAL A 50 -17.07 -3.58 -12.41
C VAL A 50 -16.15 -2.47 -12.91
N PHE A 51 -14.84 -2.72 -13.02
CA PHE A 51 -13.91 -1.74 -13.54
C PHE A 51 -14.20 -1.37 -15.00
N GLU A 52 -14.44 -2.36 -15.87
CA GLU A 52 -14.69 -2.17 -17.29
C GLU A 52 -16.01 -1.44 -17.55
N GLN A 53 -17.06 -1.77 -16.78
CA GLN A 53 -18.39 -1.19 -16.92
C GLN A 53 -18.55 0.18 -16.24
N ASP A 54 -17.71 0.51 -15.26
CA ASP A 54 -17.82 1.77 -14.52
C ASP A 54 -17.45 2.97 -15.41
N THR A 55 -18.45 3.70 -15.91
CA THR A 55 -18.23 4.90 -16.72
C THR A 55 -17.84 6.13 -15.89
N ASP A 56 -17.87 6.06 -14.55
CA ASP A 56 -17.42 7.14 -13.68
C ASP A 56 -15.91 7.38 -13.90
N PRO A 57 -15.47 8.62 -14.21
CA PRO A 57 -14.06 8.94 -14.39
C PRO A 57 -13.17 8.60 -13.19
N TYR A 58 -13.73 8.56 -11.97
CA TYR A 58 -13.05 8.17 -10.75
C TYR A 58 -13.15 6.67 -10.44
N LYS A 59 -13.85 5.89 -11.27
CA LYS A 59 -14.08 4.45 -11.08
C LYS A 59 -14.56 4.12 -9.66
N ARG A 60 -15.53 4.91 -9.15
CA ARG A 60 -15.93 4.87 -7.73
C ARG A 60 -16.56 3.55 -7.33
N ALA A 61 -17.28 2.88 -8.23
CA ALA A 61 -17.87 1.57 -7.94
C ALA A 61 -16.78 0.54 -7.73
N HIS A 62 -15.80 0.49 -8.64
CA HIS A 62 -14.61 -0.33 -8.50
C HIS A 62 -13.85 -0.02 -7.21
N GLY A 63 -13.57 1.26 -6.94
CA GLY A 63 -12.83 1.68 -5.74
C GLY A 63 -13.50 1.26 -4.44
N ARG A 64 -14.84 1.33 -4.35
CA ARG A 64 -15.60 0.85 -3.19
C ARG A 64 -15.50 -0.66 -3.01
N MET A 65 -15.65 -1.41 -4.10
CA MET A 65 -15.55 -2.87 -4.06
C MET A 65 -14.14 -3.32 -3.63
N LEU A 66 -13.10 -2.76 -4.24
CA LEU A 66 -11.71 -3.03 -3.88
C LEU A 66 -11.43 -2.71 -2.40
N MET A 67 -11.92 -1.57 -1.89
CA MET A 67 -11.78 -1.21 -0.48
C MET A 67 -12.47 -2.22 0.44
N GLY A 68 -13.66 -2.70 0.07
CA GLY A 68 -14.37 -3.74 0.81
C GLY A 68 -13.57 -5.05 0.87
N LEU A 69 -13.00 -5.49 -0.26
CA LEU A 69 -12.19 -6.70 -0.35
C LEU A 69 -10.90 -6.58 0.48
N ARG A 70 -10.17 -5.45 0.34
CA ARG A 70 -9.00 -5.13 1.20
C ARG A 70 -9.37 -5.13 2.68
N GLY A 71 -10.54 -4.61 3.03
CA GLY A 71 -11.07 -4.62 4.38
C GLY A 71 -11.21 -6.04 4.93
N GLN A 72 -11.74 -6.96 4.13
CA GLN A 72 -11.89 -8.36 4.52
C GLN A 72 -10.54 -9.07 4.71
N VAL A 73 -9.58 -8.87 3.79
CA VAL A 73 -8.21 -9.40 3.95
C VAL A 73 -7.58 -8.86 5.23
N ASN A 74 -7.64 -7.54 5.47
CA ASN A 74 -7.10 -6.94 6.68
C ASN A 74 -7.78 -7.44 7.96
N GLN A 75 -9.08 -7.75 7.92
CA GLN A 75 -9.76 -8.35 9.06
C GLN A 75 -9.22 -9.75 9.38
N MET A 76 -8.91 -10.56 8.37
CA MET A 76 -8.27 -11.87 8.57
C MET A 76 -6.88 -11.72 9.19
N ARG A 77 -6.08 -10.73 8.75
CA ARG A 77 -4.77 -10.41 9.34
C ARG A 77 -4.90 -10.07 10.81
N LYS A 78 -5.77 -9.12 11.16
CA LYS A 78 -6.01 -8.72 12.55
C LYS A 78 -6.43 -9.89 13.43
N LYS A 79 -7.25 -10.80 12.90
CA LYS A 79 -7.67 -12.01 13.62
C LYS A 79 -6.49 -12.97 13.86
N ALA A 80 -5.59 -13.11 12.88
CA ALA A 80 -4.39 -13.91 13.01
C ALA A 80 -3.40 -13.30 14.01
N ASP A 81 -3.17 -11.98 13.95
CA ASP A 81 -2.36 -11.26 14.93
C ASP A 81 -2.90 -11.44 16.35
N GLN A 82 -4.19 -11.21 16.56
CA GLN A 82 -4.81 -11.39 17.87
C GLN A 82 -4.64 -12.82 18.38
N ALA A 83 -4.91 -13.83 17.54
CA ALA A 83 -4.77 -15.22 17.93
C ALA A 83 -3.31 -15.61 18.23
N LYS A 84 -2.32 -15.01 17.55
CA LYS A 84 -0.90 -15.20 17.82
C LYS A 84 -0.52 -14.65 19.19
N GLU A 85 -0.93 -13.43 19.50
CA GLU A 85 -0.67 -12.79 20.80
C GLU A 85 -1.31 -13.59 21.94
N GLU A 86 -2.61 -13.90 21.81
CA GLU A 86 -3.40 -14.52 22.87
C GLU A 86 -3.06 -16.00 23.09
N ASN A 87 -2.76 -16.76 22.03
CA ASN A 87 -2.61 -18.22 22.14
C ASN A 87 -1.16 -18.69 22.03
N ILE A 88 -0.29 -17.98 21.31
CA ILE A 88 1.10 -18.41 21.11
C ILE A 88 2.00 -17.71 22.12
N PHE A 89 2.04 -16.37 22.12
CA PHE A 89 2.94 -15.64 23.03
C PHE A 89 2.52 -15.78 24.49
N CYS A 90 1.22 -15.70 24.79
CA CYS A 90 0.75 -15.95 26.16
C CYS A 90 1.09 -17.38 26.64
N PHE A 91 0.97 -18.39 25.78
CA PHE A 91 1.35 -19.76 26.11
C PHE A 91 2.85 -19.88 26.37
N ILE A 92 3.70 -19.28 25.52
CA ILE A 92 5.15 -19.28 25.69
C ILE A 92 5.55 -18.63 27.01
N ASP A 93 4.97 -17.47 27.34
CA ASP A 93 5.27 -16.76 28.59
C ASP A 93 4.90 -17.60 29.82
N GLN A 94 3.70 -18.19 29.81
CA GLN A 94 3.23 -19.06 30.86
C GLN A 94 4.12 -20.30 31.00
N ALA A 95 4.42 -20.99 29.90
CA ALA A 95 5.28 -22.17 29.90
C ALA A 95 6.68 -21.84 30.43
N THR A 96 7.29 -20.74 29.96
CA THR A 96 8.62 -20.30 30.36
C THR A 96 8.69 -20.01 31.86
N SER A 97 7.65 -19.40 32.44
CA SER A 97 7.59 -19.09 33.88
C SER A 97 7.60 -20.33 34.79
N GLN A 98 7.18 -21.48 34.26
CA GLN A 98 7.08 -22.76 34.98
C GLN A 98 8.31 -23.65 34.79
N LEU A 99 9.24 -23.27 33.90
CA LEU A 99 10.43 -24.06 33.61
C LEU A 99 11.56 -23.80 34.62
N PRO A 100 12.38 -24.82 34.91
CA PRO A 100 13.63 -24.63 35.62
C PRO A 100 14.55 -23.65 34.89
N GLY A 101 15.50 -23.06 35.63
CA GLY A 101 16.51 -22.18 35.05
C GLY A 101 17.24 -22.86 33.88
N PHE A 102 17.46 -22.08 32.81
CA PHE A 102 18.12 -22.50 31.57
C PHE A 102 19.52 -23.11 31.79
N THR A 103 20.18 -22.75 32.88
CA THR A 103 21.50 -23.26 33.27
C THR A 103 21.49 -24.73 33.72
N SER A 104 20.33 -25.28 34.06
CA SER A 104 20.18 -26.71 34.36
C SER A 104 20.03 -27.52 33.06
N SER A 105 20.60 -28.74 33.02
CA SER A 105 20.51 -29.61 31.84
C SER A 105 19.06 -29.95 31.46
N ALA A 106 18.22 -30.20 32.46
CA ALA A 106 16.80 -30.46 32.26
C ALA A 106 16.03 -29.19 31.85
N GLY A 107 16.36 -28.01 32.39
CA GLY A 107 15.76 -26.75 31.95
C GLY A 107 16.10 -26.45 30.49
N ARG A 108 17.37 -26.59 30.09
CA ARG A 108 17.85 -26.33 28.73
C ARG A 108 17.04 -27.07 27.68
N GLU A 109 16.78 -28.36 27.87
CA GLU A 109 16.02 -29.19 26.91
C GLU A 109 14.61 -28.64 26.64
N TYR A 110 13.87 -28.24 27.69
CA TYR A 110 12.52 -27.70 27.51
C TYR A 110 12.52 -26.29 26.94
N HIS A 111 13.51 -25.46 27.30
CA HIS A 111 13.69 -24.14 26.70
C HIS A 111 14.00 -24.25 25.19
N GLU A 112 14.86 -25.18 24.78
CA GLU A 112 15.14 -25.45 23.35
C GLU A 112 13.88 -25.87 22.59
N LYS A 113 13.03 -26.70 23.19
CA LYS A 113 11.74 -27.10 22.59
C LYS A 113 10.76 -25.94 22.48
N LEU A 114 10.65 -25.07 23.49
CA LEU A 114 9.82 -23.87 23.42
C LEU A 114 10.33 -22.87 22.38
N ILE A 115 11.66 -22.71 22.26
CA ILE A 115 12.27 -21.88 21.22
C ILE A 115 11.92 -22.43 19.84
N THR A 116 12.05 -23.75 19.64
CA THR A 116 11.70 -24.41 18.37
C THR A 116 10.23 -24.18 18.03
N PHE A 117 9.32 -24.46 18.97
CA PHE A 117 7.88 -24.19 18.82
C PHE A 117 7.61 -22.72 18.44
N ARG A 118 8.25 -21.77 19.14
CA ARG A 118 8.10 -20.34 18.84
C ARG A 118 8.53 -20.03 17.40
N MET A 119 9.67 -20.54 16.97
CA MET A 119 10.18 -20.33 15.61
C MET A 119 9.25 -20.94 14.57
N ASP A 120 8.77 -22.15 14.78
CA ASP A 120 7.84 -22.82 13.86
C ASP A 120 6.52 -22.04 13.72
N CYS A 121 5.96 -21.54 14.84
CA CYS A 121 4.75 -20.72 14.83
C CYS A 121 4.96 -19.37 14.12
N ILE A 122 6.11 -18.71 14.32
CA ILE A 122 6.44 -17.43 13.66
C ILE A 122 6.68 -17.65 12.17
N ASN A 123 7.50 -18.63 11.79
CA ASN A 123 7.76 -18.96 10.39
C ASN A 123 6.46 -19.29 9.64
N ARG A 124 5.55 -20.03 10.28
CA ARG A 124 4.23 -20.32 9.71
C ARG A 124 3.38 -19.06 9.54
N TYR A 125 3.45 -18.12 10.48
CA TYR A 125 2.78 -16.82 10.38
C TYR A 125 3.35 -15.95 9.26
N ASP A 126 4.68 -15.92 9.10
CA ASP A 126 5.34 -15.15 8.06
C ASP A 126 4.94 -15.66 6.66
N ALA A 127 4.89 -16.98 6.48
CA ALA A 127 4.38 -17.60 5.24
C ALA A 127 2.90 -17.25 4.96
N PHE A 128 2.09 -17.09 6.02
CA PHE A 128 0.71 -16.60 5.90
C PHE A 128 0.69 -15.12 5.44
N GLU A 129 1.51 -14.27 6.03
CA GLU A 129 1.61 -12.84 5.70
C GLU A 129 2.10 -12.60 4.26
N GLU A 130 3.02 -13.42 3.76
CA GLU A 130 3.44 -13.41 2.36
C GLU A 130 2.25 -13.65 1.43
N LYS A 131 1.39 -14.63 1.73
CA LYS A 131 0.18 -14.89 0.95
C LYS A 131 -0.82 -13.73 1.03
N MET A 132 -0.99 -13.13 2.20
CA MET A 132 -1.86 -11.94 2.38
C MET A 132 -1.39 -10.77 1.51
N THR A 133 -0.07 -10.56 1.48
CA THR A 133 0.56 -9.54 0.64
C THR A 133 0.35 -9.85 -0.85
N TYR A 134 0.54 -11.11 -1.25
CA TYR A 134 0.28 -11.56 -2.61
C TYR A 134 -1.17 -11.31 -3.05
N TYR A 135 -2.18 -11.74 -2.28
CA TYR A 135 -3.59 -11.53 -2.67
C TYR A 135 -4.01 -10.07 -2.64
N THR A 136 -3.49 -9.27 -1.70
CA THR A 136 -3.72 -7.81 -1.71
C THR A 136 -3.17 -7.21 -2.99
N SER A 137 -1.95 -7.56 -3.38
CA SER A 137 -1.34 -7.11 -4.63
C SER A 137 -2.13 -7.56 -5.86
N MET A 138 -2.61 -8.81 -5.88
CA MET A 138 -3.47 -9.30 -6.97
C MET A 138 -4.75 -8.48 -7.10
N LEU A 139 -5.44 -8.21 -6.00
CA LEU A 139 -6.66 -7.39 -5.97
C LEU A 139 -6.40 -5.97 -6.48
N ASP A 140 -5.29 -5.38 -6.07
CA ASP A 140 -4.90 -4.01 -6.44
C ASP A 140 -4.62 -3.86 -7.93
N ASN A 141 -4.15 -4.93 -8.56
CA ASN A 141 -3.73 -4.94 -9.95
C ASN A 141 -4.77 -5.57 -10.90
N VAL A 142 -5.98 -5.93 -10.43
CA VAL A 142 -7.02 -6.58 -11.25
C VAL A 142 -7.38 -5.78 -12.50
N ALA A 143 -7.44 -4.45 -12.36
CA ALA A 143 -7.76 -3.52 -13.44
C ALA A 143 -6.60 -3.26 -14.42
N GLY A 144 -5.40 -3.79 -14.12
CA GLY A 144 -4.17 -3.45 -14.81
C GLY A 144 -3.69 -2.02 -14.54
N GLU A 145 -2.50 -1.69 -15.04
CA GLU A 145 -2.04 -0.31 -15.07
C GLU A 145 -2.88 0.48 -16.09
N GLN A 146 -3.59 1.51 -15.64
CA GLN A 146 -4.26 2.42 -16.55
C GLN A 146 -3.21 3.18 -17.38
N ASP A 147 -3.45 3.33 -18.69
CA ASP A 147 -2.65 4.21 -19.53
C ASP A 147 -3.01 5.68 -19.24
N LEU A 148 -2.34 6.24 -18.24
CA LEU A 148 -2.55 7.61 -17.80
C LEU A 148 -1.99 8.61 -18.81
N GLU A 149 -1.00 8.21 -19.62
CA GLU A 149 -0.43 9.05 -20.67
C GLU A 149 -1.44 9.23 -21.80
N ALA A 150 -2.04 8.15 -22.30
CA ALA A 150 -3.11 8.23 -23.29
C ALA A 150 -4.29 9.07 -22.79
N PHE A 151 -4.69 8.90 -21.53
CA PHE A 151 -5.71 9.74 -20.91
C PHE A 151 -5.32 11.22 -20.92
N TYR A 152 -4.09 11.57 -20.51
CA TYR A 152 -3.61 12.94 -20.47
C TYR A 152 -3.54 13.58 -21.86
N GLN A 153 -2.98 12.88 -22.85
CA GLN A 153 -2.91 13.35 -24.24
C GLN A 153 -4.29 13.59 -24.85
N ALA A 154 -5.26 12.73 -24.54
CA ALA A 154 -6.65 12.94 -24.94
C ALA A 154 -7.23 14.24 -24.36
N GLN A 155 -6.94 14.55 -23.08
CA GLN A 155 -7.41 15.81 -22.48
C GLN A 155 -6.72 17.05 -23.07
N LEU A 156 -5.42 16.96 -23.42
CA LEU A 156 -4.72 18.03 -24.13
C LEU A 156 -5.35 18.29 -25.51
N THR A 157 -5.61 17.22 -26.26
CA THR A 157 -6.26 17.31 -27.58
C THR A 157 -7.64 17.96 -27.49
N VAL A 158 -8.45 17.55 -26.50
CA VAL A 158 -9.76 18.17 -26.25
C VAL A 158 -9.59 19.65 -25.93
N PHE A 159 -8.65 20.02 -25.06
CA PHE A 159 -8.39 21.41 -24.72
C PHE A 159 -8.00 22.25 -25.94
N GLU A 160 -7.07 21.75 -26.78
CA GLU A 160 -6.62 22.45 -27.98
C GLU A 160 -7.77 22.77 -28.95
N SER A 161 -8.77 21.90 -29.02
CA SER A 161 -9.97 22.10 -29.85
C SER A 161 -10.92 23.19 -29.33
N ILE A 162 -10.91 23.48 -28.02
CA ILE A 162 -11.84 24.43 -27.37
C ILE A 162 -11.17 25.71 -26.86
N GLN A 163 -9.84 25.82 -26.91
CA GLN A 163 -9.10 26.93 -26.30
C GLN A 163 -9.49 28.31 -26.84
N ASN A 164 -10.03 28.39 -28.06
CA ASN A 164 -10.46 29.62 -28.73
C ASN A 164 -11.98 29.82 -28.75
N THR A 165 -12.76 28.94 -28.12
CA THR A 165 -14.23 28.99 -28.16
C THR A 165 -14.83 29.67 -26.92
N PHE A 166 -14.01 30.09 -25.96
CA PHE A 166 -14.49 30.75 -24.76
C PHE A 166 -14.85 32.22 -25.06
N VAL A 167 -16.00 32.68 -24.56
CA VAL A 167 -16.56 34.00 -24.89
C VAL A 167 -16.80 34.80 -23.62
N CYS A 168 -16.50 36.10 -23.66
CA CYS A 168 -16.77 37.00 -22.57
C CYS A 168 -18.28 37.15 -22.33
N LYS A 169 -18.72 36.96 -21.07
CA LYS A 169 -20.13 37.11 -20.69
C LYS A 169 -20.66 38.54 -20.80
N GLN A 170 -19.80 39.55 -20.77
CA GLN A 170 -20.20 40.96 -20.80
C GLN A 170 -20.22 41.54 -22.22
N CYS A 171 -19.14 41.36 -22.99
CA CYS A 171 -19.01 42.00 -24.31
C CYS A 171 -19.14 41.04 -25.50
N GLY A 172 -19.23 39.73 -25.27
CA GLY A 172 -19.28 38.74 -26.35
C GLY A 172 -17.96 38.54 -27.09
N GLY A 173 -16.86 39.19 -26.68
CA GLY A 173 -15.54 39.02 -27.29
C GLY A 173 -14.92 37.67 -26.95
N ASN A 174 -14.26 37.06 -27.93
CA ASN A 174 -13.56 35.78 -27.76
C ASN A 174 -12.36 35.92 -26.81
N ILE A 175 -12.19 34.95 -25.92
CA ILE A 175 -11.07 34.88 -24.99
C ILE A 175 -10.31 33.60 -25.31
N THR A 176 -9.08 33.73 -25.79
CA THR A 176 -8.19 32.58 -25.96
C THR A 176 -7.63 32.15 -24.61
N ILE A 177 -7.82 30.87 -24.27
CA ILE A 177 -7.27 30.25 -23.07
C ILE A 177 -5.86 29.74 -23.40
N ALA A 178 -4.83 30.34 -22.80
CA ALA A 178 -3.43 30.09 -23.20
C ALA A 178 -2.88 28.70 -22.83
N ARG A 179 -3.48 28.04 -21.84
CA ARG A 179 -3.07 26.71 -21.36
C ARG A 179 -4.24 26.00 -20.69
N ILE A 180 -4.15 24.68 -20.57
CA ILE A 180 -5.15 23.91 -19.83
C ILE A 180 -5.10 24.30 -18.35
N PHE A 181 -6.25 24.66 -17.80
CA PHE A 181 -6.42 24.83 -16.36
C PHE A 181 -7.14 23.60 -15.81
N PHE A 182 -6.78 23.17 -14.60
CA PHE A 182 -7.40 22.00 -13.95
C PHE A 182 -8.35 22.37 -12.81
N ILE A 183 -8.42 23.66 -12.47
CA ILE A 183 -9.34 24.24 -11.50
C ILE A 183 -10.09 25.42 -12.14
N ALA A 184 -11.15 25.90 -11.49
CA ALA A 184 -11.79 27.14 -11.92
C ALA A 184 -10.78 28.30 -11.83
N THR A 185 -10.64 29.07 -12.90
CA THR A 185 -9.62 30.13 -12.99
C THR A 185 -10.23 31.41 -13.55
N TYR A 186 -9.86 32.54 -12.96
CA TYR A 186 -10.23 33.84 -13.48
C TYR A 186 -9.40 34.18 -14.72
N VAL A 187 -10.09 34.59 -15.78
CA VAL A 187 -9.49 35.02 -17.04
C VAL A 187 -10.02 36.41 -17.39
N THR A 188 -9.11 37.33 -17.68
CA THR A 188 -9.47 38.71 -18.02
C THR A 188 -9.78 38.82 -19.51
N CYS A 189 -10.92 39.45 -19.85
CA CYS A 189 -11.25 39.69 -21.24
C CYS A 189 -10.30 40.75 -21.84
N PRO A 190 -9.63 40.47 -22.98
CA PRO A 190 -8.71 41.44 -23.58
C PRO A 190 -9.42 42.68 -24.15
N PHE A 191 -10.72 42.58 -24.45
CA PHE A 191 -11.48 43.66 -25.08
C PHE A 191 -12.08 44.64 -24.07
N CYS A 192 -12.72 44.15 -23.00
CA CYS A 192 -13.44 44.99 -22.05
C CYS A 192 -12.91 44.91 -20.61
N GLN A 193 -11.82 44.16 -20.38
CA GLN A 193 -11.15 44.00 -19.09
C GLN A 193 -11.99 43.35 -17.97
N THR A 194 -13.19 42.88 -18.28
CA THR A 194 -14.04 42.14 -17.35
C THR A 194 -13.40 40.80 -16.97
N GLN A 195 -13.39 40.47 -15.69
CA GLN A 195 -13.04 39.13 -15.22
C GLN A 195 -14.15 38.13 -15.55
N ASN A 196 -13.77 37.04 -16.20
CA ASN A 196 -14.62 35.90 -16.48
C ASN A 196 -14.05 34.69 -15.72
N THR A 197 -14.89 33.70 -15.44
CA THR A 197 -14.44 32.45 -14.81
C THR A 197 -14.45 31.36 -15.86
N PHE A 198 -13.27 30.81 -16.15
CA PHE A 198 -13.13 29.59 -16.93
C PHE A 198 -13.32 28.38 -16.00
N ILE A 199 -14.18 27.45 -16.40
CA ILE A 199 -14.44 26.21 -15.66
C ILE A 199 -13.98 25.06 -16.56
N PRO A 200 -12.94 24.30 -16.16
CA PRO A 200 -12.45 23.19 -16.96
C PRO A 200 -13.43 22.02 -16.97
N SER A 201 -13.34 21.19 -18.01
CA SER A 201 -14.14 19.97 -18.14
C SER A 201 -13.84 18.99 -16.99
N THR A 202 -14.75 18.06 -16.72
CA THR A 202 -14.53 16.99 -15.74
C THR A 202 -13.26 16.19 -16.06
N GLY A 203 -13.00 15.91 -17.35
CA GLY A 203 -11.80 15.21 -17.78
C GLY A 203 -10.50 16.00 -17.50
N ALA A 204 -10.50 17.31 -17.76
CA ALA A 204 -9.37 18.16 -17.38
C ALA A 204 -9.17 18.19 -15.86
N GLN A 205 -10.23 18.32 -15.06
CA GLN A 205 -10.13 18.23 -13.60
C GLN A 205 -9.56 16.87 -13.15
N MET A 206 -9.82 15.78 -13.89
CA MET A 206 -9.29 14.44 -13.55
C MET A 206 -7.78 14.36 -13.74
N VAL A 207 -7.21 15.14 -14.65
CA VAL A 207 -5.76 15.22 -14.81
C VAL A 207 -5.11 15.64 -13.49
N LEU A 208 -5.67 16.61 -12.77
CA LEU A 208 -5.14 17.03 -11.46
C LEU A 208 -5.05 15.87 -10.47
N HIS A 209 -6.10 15.04 -10.40
CA HIS A 209 -6.16 13.91 -9.48
C HIS A 209 -5.25 12.74 -9.89
N ARG A 210 -4.94 12.61 -11.19
CA ARG A 210 -4.10 11.53 -11.75
C ARG A 210 -2.66 11.95 -12.02
N ALA A 211 -2.35 13.24 -11.92
CA ALA A 211 -1.06 13.80 -12.34
C ALA A 211 0.13 13.18 -11.60
N ARG A 212 -0.02 12.93 -10.30
CA ARG A 212 1.02 12.25 -9.51
C ARG A 212 1.26 10.83 -10.03
N SER A 213 0.20 10.04 -10.21
CA SER A 213 0.32 8.67 -10.70
C SER A 213 0.88 8.61 -12.11
N LEU A 214 0.57 9.58 -12.96
CA LEU A 214 1.20 9.72 -14.28
C LEU A 214 2.70 10.03 -14.17
N ALA A 215 3.09 10.93 -13.27
CA ALA A 215 4.50 11.21 -13.01
C ALA A 215 5.25 9.98 -12.47
N GLU A 216 4.61 9.21 -11.58
CA GLU A 216 5.13 7.93 -11.09
C GLU A 216 5.31 6.92 -12.25
N GLN A 217 4.34 6.80 -13.18
CA GLN A 217 4.49 5.96 -14.38
C GLN A 217 5.67 6.38 -15.27
N ARG A 218 5.82 7.69 -15.53
CA ARG A 218 6.95 8.21 -16.33
C ARG A 218 8.32 7.95 -15.70
N THR A 219 8.37 7.86 -14.37
CA THR A 219 9.60 7.70 -13.60
C THR A 219 9.77 6.31 -12.98
N ALA A 220 8.92 5.34 -13.33
CA ALA A 220 8.92 3.99 -12.78
C ALA A 220 10.28 3.28 -12.91
N HIS A 221 11.00 3.54 -14.01
CA HIS A 221 12.34 3.00 -14.24
C HIS A 221 13.38 3.49 -13.20
N LEU A 222 13.25 4.72 -12.68
CA LEU A 222 14.13 5.25 -11.64
C LEU A 222 13.84 4.61 -10.28
N LEU A 223 12.55 4.42 -9.97
CA LEU A 223 12.15 3.71 -8.76
C LEU A 223 12.70 2.27 -8.78
N LYS A 224 12.55 1.57 -9.91
CA LYS A 224 13.10 0.23 -10.10
C LYS A 224 14.62 0.19 -9.87
N ASN A 225 15.37 1.16 -10.41
CA ASN A 225 16.82 1.25 -10.19
C ASN A 225 17.18 1.41 -8.70
N TYR A 226 16.40 2.21 -7.95
CA TYR A 226 16.55 2.31 -6.49
C TYR A 226 16.22 0.97 -5.81
N GLU A 227 15.14 0.32 -6.21
CA GLU A 227 14.69 -0.93 -5.60
C GLU A 227 15.69 -2.07 -5.80
N GLU A 228 16.33 -2.14 -6.97
CA GLU A 228 17.34 -3.14 -7.29
C GLU A 228 18.71 -2.84 -6.65
N SER A 229 18.94 -1.63 -6.15
CA SER A 229 20.19 -1.26 -5.50
C SER A 229 20.40 -2.02 -4.17
N LYS A 230 21.57 -2.67 -4.04
CA LYS A 230 22.01 -3.38 -2.83
C LYS A 230 23.44 -2.92 -2.46
N PRO A 231 23.65 -2.22 -1.33
CA PRO A 231 22.62 -1.72 -0.40
C PRO A 231 21.72 -0.66 -1.03
N LYS A 232 20.57 -0.38 -0.40
CA LYS A 232 19.63 0.66 -0.85
C LYS A 232 20.33 2.02 -0.89
N SER A 233 20.42 2.63 -2.07
CA SER A 233 21.09 3.92 -2.24
C SER A 233 20.17 5.11 -1.96
N HIS A 234 20.51 5.92 -0.96
CA HIS A 234 19.79 7.17 -0.67
C HIS A 234 19.82 8.13 -1.85
N HIS A 235 20.95 8.21 -2.56
CA HIS A 235 21.08 9.06 -3.74
C HIS A 235 20.09 8.66 -4.85
N LEU A 236 19.94 7.35 -5.12
CA LEU A 236 18.99 6.88 -6.13
C LEU A 236 17.54 7.18 -5.76
N TYR A 237 17.20 7.05 -4.47
CA TYR A 237 15.86 7.42 -3.99
C TYR A 237 15.59 8.93 -4.14
N GLN A 238 16.54 9.77 -3.73
CA GLN A 238 16.43 11.22 -3.88
C GLN A 238 16.33 11.63 -5.36
N GLN A 239 17.11 11.00 -6.23
CA GLN A 239 17.03 11.21 -7.67
C GLN A 239 15.65 10.84 -8.23
N TYR A 240 15.13 9.67 -7.87
CA TYR A 240 13.77 9.25 -8.24
C TYR A 240 12.74 10.29 -7.80
N LEU A 241 12.74 10.67 -6.51
CA LEU A 241 11.79 11.64 -6.00
C LEU A 241 11.87 12.97 -6.75
N ARG A 242 13.08 13.53 -6.93
CA ARG A 242 13.25 14.80 -7.64
C ARG A 242 12.66 14.73 -9.06
N CYS A 243 13.00 13.68 -9.81
CA CYS A 243 12.50 13.49 -11.16
C CYS A 243 10.97 13.30 -11.19
N MET A 244 10.40 12.53 -10.25
CA MET A 244 8.96 12.31 -10.17
C MET A 244 8.22 13.63 -9.88
N PHE A 245 8.71 14.43 -8.95
CA PHE A 245 8.12 15.74 -8.65
C PHE A 245 8.28 16.74 -9.80
N ASP A 246 9.39 16.70 -10.54
CA ASP A 246 9.59 17.53 -11.73
C ASP A 246 8.61 17.15 -12.84
N GLU A 247 8.38 15.86 -13.09
CA GLU A 247 7.33 15.40 -14.01
C GLU A 247 5.93 15.82 -13.55
N TRP A 248 5.64 15.71 -12.25
CA TRP A 248 4.36 16.14 -11.70
C TRP A 248 4.14 17.65 -11.91
N ASN A 249 5.16 18.48 -11.68
CA ASN A 249 5.10 19.92 -11.87
C ASN A 249 4.99 20.33 -13.35
N LYS A 250 5.50 19.51 -14.29
CA LYS A 250 5.25 19.72 -15.73
C LYS A 250 3.77 19.51 -16.08
N ILE A 251 3.12 18.53 -15.46
CA ILE A 251 1.71 18.22 -15.69
C ILE A 251 0.82 19.29 -15.04
N VAL A 252 1.10 19.66 -13.78
CA VAL A 252 0.30 20.61 -12.98
C VAL A 252 1.21 21.70 -12.39
N PRO A 253 1.57 22.72 -13.17
CA PRO A 253 2.52 23.75 -12.72
C PRO A 253 1.99 24.60 -11.56
N ASP A 254 0.67 24.74 -11.45
CA ASP A 254 0.04 25.59 -10.44
C ASP A 254 0.18 25.04 -9.00
N MET A 255 0.56 23.77 -8.84
CA MET A 255 0.76 23.10 -7.54
C MET A 255 2.24 22.98 -7.14
N THR A 256 3.15 23.63 -7.87
CA THR A 256 4.60 23.45 -7.70
C THR A 256 5.06 23.72 -6.26
N ALA A 257 4.52 24.76 -5.61
CA ALA A 257 4.92 25.13 -4.25
C ALA A 257 4.47 24.11 -3.20
N GLU A 258 3.25 23.59 -3.33
CA GLU A 258 2.68 22.55 -2.47
C GLU A 258 3.42 21.22 -2.67
N ASN A 259 3.68 20.86 -3.93
CA ASN A 259 4.43 19.68 -4.32
C ASN A 259 5.85 19.71 -3.73
N GLU A 260 6.54 20.85 -3.74
CA GLU A 260 7.87 20.99 -3.15
C GLU A 260 7.88 20.75 -1.63
N LYS A 261 6.89 21.27 -0.90
CA LYS A 261 6.75 21.00 0.54
C LYS A 261 6.58 19.50 0.80
N PHE A 262 5.82 18.82 -0.04
CA PHE A 262 5.61 17.39 0.08
C PHE A 262 6.86 16.57 -0.24
N TYR A 263 7.61 16.95 -1.28
CA TYR A 263 8.92 16.38 -1.60
C TYR A 263 9.90 16.44 -0.41
N LEU A 264 10.03 17.63 0.20
CA LEU A 264 10.93 17.83 1.35
C LEU A 264 10.54 16.95 2.54
N ARG A 265 9.24 16.78 2.79
CA ARG A 265 8.74 15.88 3.84
C ARG A 265 9.11 14.42 3.56
N LEU A 266 8.92 13.93 2.34
CA LEU A 266 9.25 12.55 1.98
C LEU A 266 10.75 12.25 2.12
N LEU A 267 11.61 13.21 1.80
CA LEU A 267 13.05 13.08 2.04
C LEU A 267 13.38 12.99 3.53
N GLN A 268 12.75 13.83 4.36
CA GLN A 268 12.94 13.77 5.81
C GLN A 268 12.50 12.41 6.35
N ASP A 269 11.30 11.92 5.99
CA ASP A 269 10.77 10.65 6.46
C ASP A 269 11.68 9.47 6.07
N HIS A 270 12.21 9.48 4.83
CA HIS A 270 13.14 8.45 4.35
C HIS A 270 14.47 8.47 5.09
N ALA A 271 15.05 9.66 5.31
CA ALA A 271 16.29 9.80 6.07
C ALA A 271 16.16 9.26 7.51
N HIS A 272 15.01 9.48 8.17
CA HIS A 272 14.76 8.91 9.51
C HIS A 272 14.59 7.39 9.48
N SER A 273 13.98 6.82 8.44
CA SER A 273 13.74 5.37 8.34
C SER A 273 15.03 4.55 8.21
N ILE A 274 16.08 5.12 7.60
CA ILE A 274 17.38 4.45 7.40
C ILE A 274 18.26 4.55 8.65
N ASN A 275 18.18 5.66 9.41
CA ASN A 275 18.98 5.86 10.63
C ASN A 275 18.52 5.01 11.84
N HIS A 276 17.42 4.26 11.69
CA HIS A 276 16.87 3.37 12.72
C HIS A 276 17.19 1.88 12.51
N TYR A 277 18.03 1.55 11.51
CA TYR A 277 18.63 0.23 11.31
C TYR A 277 20.16 0.32 11.42
#